data_AF-A0A371YUB0-F1
#
_entry.id   AF-A0A371YUB0-F1
#
_cell.length_a   1.000
_cell.length_b   1.000
_cell.length_c   1.000
_cell.angle_alpha   90.00
_cell.angle_beta   90.00
_cell.angle_gamma   90.00
#
_symmetry.space_group_name_H-M   'P 1'
#
loop_
_entity.id
_entity.type
_entity.pdbx_description
1 polymer ?
#
loop_
_entity_poly.entity_id
_entity_poly.type
_entity_poly.pdbx_seq_one_letter_code
_entity_poly.pdbx_strand_id
1 'polypeptide(L)'
;MELRKLLEMDKFDNECKKENKIECKKIREYRSTEYDVERNEHIETGEYCSSYPIVLKSDGTVWDKASLYIDFLRSDRNRSSALLRTAGNDLLDFLRFMEANNLNMLHLPIKKAQRVTFRYRHDLLEREKEFKLNGHKKIGRNTISQRINRIVDFYEFCIENKIFTFTELDNRPYTLLKKRIYFEDEKGFTQKKVVRSSDLSIPRAPRAIQTSDSIKDGRKLHPLTEQEQSIFISYLKASNNRVLQLICLIALTTGARIQSICTLRVNDIKNMMISKKVKGSFKKIEIGGGESIDNKNDKKYIIFFHTELLEMLNNYINSEEWKERSTQSYYKNKNNYVFLTKFGEPFYTSRKELEDRKNRL
;
A
#
# COMPACT_ATOMS: atom_id res chain seq x y z
N MET A 1 21.74 -0.32 -49.56
CA MET A 1 22.79 -0.81 -48.64
C MET A 1 22.77 -0.12 -47.26
N GLU A 2 21.97 0.93 -47.04
CA GLU A 2 21.86 1.60 -45.73
C GLU A 2 20.63 1.22 -44.88
N LEU A 3 19.57 0.64 -45.45
CA LEU A 3 18.43 0.14 -44.65
C LEU A 3 18.66 -1.22 -43.96
N ARG A 4 19.64 -2.01 -44.41
CA ARG A 4 20.01 -3.28 -43.75
C ARG A 4 20.93 -3.09 -42.54
N LYS A 5 21.67 -1.98 -42.46
CA LYS A 5 22.52 -1.65 -41.30
C LYS A 5 21.73 -1.12 -40.10
N LEU A 6 20.59 -0.45 -40.32
CA LEU A 6 19.69 -0.02 -39.24
C LEU A 6 18.93 -1.18 -38.57
N LEU A 7 18.63 -2.25 -39.32
CA LEU A 7 17.97 -3.46 -38.79
C LEU A 7 18.94 -4.45 -38.12
N GLU A 8 20.25 -4.26 -38.27
CA GLU A 8 21.28 -5.09 -37.61
C GLU A 8 21.88 -4.42 -36.36
N MET A 9 21.65 -3.12 -36.13
CA MET A 9 22.09 -2.41 -34.92
C MET A 9 21.13 -2.54 -33.73
N ASP A 10 19.87 -2.95 -33.96
CA ASP A 10 18.93 -3.31 -32.88
C ASP A 10 19.11 -4.75 -32.35
N LYS A 11 20.13 -5.47 -32.85
CA LYS A 11 20.45 -6.85 -32.43
C LYS A 11 21.63 -6.96 -31.47
N PHE A 12 22.22 -5.85 -31.03
CA PHE A 12 23.23 -5.87 -29.97
C PHE A 12 22.64 -5.34 -28.66
N ASP A 13 22.70 -6.21 -27.64
CA ASP A 13 22.33 -6.00 -26.23
C ASP A 13 20.87 -6.19 -25.79
N ASN A 14 20.22 -7.25 -26.29
CA ASN A 14 19.16 -7.92 -25.54
C ASN A 14 19.32 -9.45 -25.46
N GLU A 15 20.55 -9.95 -25.50
CA GLU A 15 20.90 -11.10 -24.66
C GLU A 15 20.98 -10.64 -23.21
N CYS A 16 19.82 -10.23 -22.69
CA CYS A 16 19.57 -10.23 -21.28
C CYS A 16 19.73 -11.69 -20.88
N LYS A 17 20.92 -12.05 -20.37
CA LYS A 17 21.12 -13.28 -19.61
C LYS A 17 19.94 -13.33 -18.65
N LYS A 18 18.94 -14.13 -18.98
CA LYS A 18 17.80 -14.41 -18.10
C LYS A 18 18.39 -15.16 -16.92
N GLU A 19 18.97 -14.42 -15.99
CA GLU A 19 19.13 -14.92 -14.64
C GLU A 19 17.72 -15.28 -14.21
N ASN A 20 17.47 -16.58 -14.02
CA ASN A 20 16.20 -17.15 -13.55
C ASN A 20 15.79 -16.44 -12.26
N LYS A 21 15.02 -15.35 -12.37
CA LYS A 21 14.68 -14.44 -11.27
C LYS A 21 13.17 -14.41 -11.09
N ILE A 22 12.75 -14.74 -9.88
CA ILE A 22 11.36 -14.66 -9.44
C ILE A 22 11.07 -13.19 -9.07
N GLU A 23 10.18 -12.54 -9.81
CA GLU A 23 9.89 -11.11 -9.65
C GLU A 23 8.39 -10.78 -9.71
N CYS A 24 8.05 -9.62 -9.16
CA CYS A 24 6.70 -9.07 -9.24
C CYS A 24 6.78 -7.80 -10.11
N LYS A 25 6.16 -7.85 -11.30
CA LYS A 25 6.05 -6.69 -12.21
C LYS A 25 4.82 -5.88 -11.86
N LYS A 26 4.90 -4.57 -12.12
CA LYS A 26 3.82 -3.61 -11.88
C LYS A 26 3.35 -3.02 -13.20
N ILE A 27 2.07 -3.20 -13.52
CA ILE A 27 1.41 -2.42 -14.57
C ILE A 27 1.01 -1.07 -13.96
N ARG A 28 1.51 0.03 -14.54
CA ARG A 28 1.11 1.39 -14.20
C ARG A 28 -0.15 1.67 -15.03
N GLU A 29 -1.30 1.73 -14.36
CA GLU A 29 -2.62 1.88 -14.99
C GLU A 29 -3.07 0.63 -15.77
N TYR A 30 -3.81 -0.24 -15.10
CA TYR A 30 -4.53 -1.35 -15.70
C TYR A 30 -5.97 -0.92 -16.01
N ARG A 31 -6.38 -1.13 -17.25
CA ARG A 31 -7.75 -0.96 -17.74
C ARG A 31 -8.20 -2.28 -18.33
N SER A 32 -9.33 -2.80 -17.86
CA SER A 32 -9.91 -3.99 -18.47
C SER A 32 -10.53 -3.61 -19.81
N THR A 33 -10.27 -4.42 -20.82
CA THR A 33 -10.84 -4.30 -22.16
C THR A 33 -11.48 -5.61 -22.56
N GLU A 34 -12.70 -5.55 -23.09
CA GLU A 34 -13.34 -6.64 -23.80
C GLU A 34 -13.08 -6.48 -25.28
N TYR A 35 -12.94 -7.59 -26.00
CA TYR A 35 -12.88 -7.54 -27.45
C TYR A 35 -14.29 -7.64 -28.01
N ASP A 36 -14.76 -6.57 -28.64
CA ASP A 36 -16.02 -6.57 -29.36
C ASP A 36 -15.79 -7.22 -30.73
N VAL A 37 -16.40 -8.40 -30.90
CA VAL A 37 -16.27 -9.20 -32.12
C VAL A 37 -16.95 -8.54 -33.31
N GLU A 38 -18.05 -7.83 -33.10
CA GLU A 38 -18.81 -7.16 -34.17
C GLU A 38 -18.10 -5.91 -34.67
N ARG A 39 -17.46 -5.18 -33.75
CA ARG A 39 -16.72 -3.94 -34.05
C ARG A 39 -15.24 -4.17 -34.33
N ASN A 40 -14.74 -5.39 -34.10
CA ASN A 40 -13.34 -5.77 -34.27
C ASN A 40 -12.39 -4.82 -33.51
N GLU A 41 -12.78 -4.44 -32.30
CA GLU A 41 -12.07 -3.47 -31.47
C GLU A 41 -12.08 -3.88 -29.99
N HIS A 42 -11.11 -3.36 -29.23
CA HIS A 42 -11.10 -3.50 -27.78
C HIS A 42 -11.90 -2.35 -27.15
N ILE A 43 -12.97 -2.68 -26.43
CA ILE A 43 -13.79 -1.73 -25.69
C ILE A 43 -13.39 -1.77 -24.21
N GLU A 44 -13.09 -0.61 -23.62
CA GLU A 44 -12.84 -0.52 -22.19
C GLU A 44 -14.10 -0.88 -21.39
N THR A 45 -14.03 -1.90 -20.53
CA THR A 45 -15.19 -2.40 -19.75
C THR A 45 -15.42 -1.61 -18.47
N GLY A 46 -14.63 -0.56 -18.27
CA GLY A 46 -14.79 0.36 -17.17
C GLY A 46 -14.11 -0.02 -15.85
N GLU A 47 -13.26 -1.03 -15.87
CA GLU A 47 -12.51 -1.42 -14.68
C GLU A 47 -11.11 -0.80 -14.66
N TYR A 48 -10.92 0.21 -13.81
CA TYR A 48 -9.65 0.92 -13.64
C TYR A 48 -8.91 0.48 -12.37
N CYS A 49 -7.60 0.21 -12.49
CA CYS A 49 -6.69 0.03 -11.36
C CYS A 49 -5.38 0.79 -11.59
N SER A 50 -5.01 1.68 -10.67
CA SER A 50 -3.76 2.47 -10.80
C SER A 50 -2.48 1.63 -10.74
N SER A 51 -2.54 0.42 -10.18
CA SER A 51 -1.39 -0.47 -10.08
C SER A 51 -1.82 -1.92 -9.90
N TYR A 52 -1.52 -2.75 -10.89
CA TYR A 52 -1.80 -4.18 -10.85
C TYR A 52 -0.49 -5.01 -10.78
N PRO A 53 -0.28 -5.80 -9.72
CA PRO A 53 0.90 -6.66 -9.61
C PRO A 53 0.72 -7.97 -10.38
N ILE A 54 1.76 -8.38 -11.12
CA ILE A 54 1.85 -9.68 -11.78
C ILE A 54 3.04 -10.42 -11.18
N VAL A 55 2.81 -11.65 -10.72
CA VAL A 55 3.86 -12.49 -10.13
C VAL A 55 4.39 -13.43 -11.21
N LEU A 56 5.70 -13.37 -11.47
CA LEU A 56 6.41 -14.20 -12.43
C LEU A 56 7.22 -15.28 -11.72
N LYS A 57 7.18 -16.50 -12.26
CA LYS A 57 8.02 -17.63 -11.85
C LYS A 57 9.46 -17.46 -12.37
N SER A 58 10.39 -18.27 -11.87
CA SER A 58 11.80 -18.22 -12.32
C SER A 58 11.99 -18.50 -13.81
N ASP A 59 11.09 -19.27 -14.43
CA ASP A 59 11.05 -19.54 -15.87
C ASP A 59 10.51 -18.36 -16.72
N GLY A 60 10.08 -17.28 -16.07
CA GLY A 60 9.49 -16.10 -16.70
C GLY A 60 8.00 -16.23 -17.03
N THR A 61 7.38 -17.37 -16.73
CA THR A 61 5.93 -17.55 -16.91
C THR A 61 5.15 -16.85 -15.79
N VAL A 62 3.90 -16.48 -16.10
CA VAL A 62 2.99 -15.90 -15.12
C VAL A 62 2.52 -16.98 -14.16
N TRP A 63 2.50 -16.67 -12.86
CA TRP A 63 1.78 -17.50 -11.90
C TRP A 63 0.28 -17.24 -12.00
N ASP A 64 -0.36 -18.01 -12.87
CA ASP A 64 -1.79 -18.04 -13.16
C ASP A 64 -2.69 -17.99 -11.91
N LYS A 65 -2.48 -18.88 -10.93
CA LYS A 65 -3.31 -18.94 -9.71
C LYS A 65 -3.20 -17.65 -8.89
N ALA A 66 -1.99 -17.12 -8.74
CA ALA A 66 -1.77 -15.86 -8.04
C ALA A 66 -2.43 -14.68 -8.77
N SER A 67 -2.40 -14.68 -10.10
CA SER A 67 -3.02 -13.66 -10.94
C SER A 67 -4.55 -13.67 -10.79
N LEU A 68 -5.18 -14.84 -10.82
CA LEU A 68 -6.62 -15.00 -10.55
C LEU A 68 -7.01 -14.47 -9.17
N TYR A 69 -6.21 -14.76 -8.14
CA TYR A 69 -6.48 -14.25 -6.80
C TYR A 69 -6.33 -12.74 -6.70
N ILE A 70 -5.29 -12.15 -7.31
CA ILE A 70 -5.10 -10.69 -7.34
C ILE A 70 -6.26 -10.02 -8.07
N ASP A 71 -6.77 -10.64 -9.14
CA ASP A 71 -7.94 -10.15 -9.87
C ASP A 71 -9.23 -10.23 -9.05
N PHE A 72 -9.44 -11.33 -8.31
CA PHE A 72 -10.53 -11.44 -7.35
C PHE A 72 -10.46 -10.34 -6.27
N LEU A 73 -9.26 -10.07 -5.74
CA LEU A 73 -9.07 -8.98 -4.77
C LEU A 73 -9.35 -7.60 -5.37
N ARG A 74 -9.12 -7.42 -6.67
CA ARG A 74 -9.39 -6.16 -7.38
C ARG A 74 -10.90 -5.96 -7.60
N SER A 75 -11.62 -7.02 -7.90
CA SER A 75 -13.08 -7.01 -8.12
C SER A 75 -13.87 -6.57 -6.89
N ASP A 76 -13.31 -6.77 -5.70
CA ASP A 76 -13.79 -6.20 -4.44
C ASP A 76 -13.55 -4.68 -4.42
N ARG A 77 -14.60 -3.90 -4.75
CA ARG A 77 -14.60 -2.45 -5.04
C ARG A 77 -13.97 -1.56 -3.96
N ASN A 78 -13.68 -2.08 -2.77
CA ASN A 78 -13.13 -1.35 -1.63
C ASN A 78 -11.61 -1.49 -1.46
N ARG A 79 -10.89 -2.21 -2.33
CA ARG A 79 -9.46 -2.49 -2.13
C ARG A 79 -8.55 -1.49 -2.83
N SER A 80 -7.66 -0.88 -2.06
CA SER A 80 -6.63 0.03 -2.59
C SER A 80 -5.57 -0.71 -3.41
N SER A 81 -4.97 -0.02 -4.39
CA SER A 81 -3.85 -0.58 -5.17
C SER A 81 -2.62 -0.92 -4.31
N ALA A 82 -2.43 -0.25 -3.17
CA ALA A 82 -1.43 -0.60 -2.18
C ALA A 82 -1.67 -1.97 -1.54
N LEU A 83 -2.94 -2.35 -1.34
CA LEU A 83 -3.31 -3.68 -0.85
C LEU A 83 -3.00 -4.76 -1.89
N LEU A 84 -3.33 -4.52 -3.17
CA LEU A 84 -3.00 -5.44 -4.25
C LEU A 84 -1.49 -5.66 -4.34
N ARG A 85 -0.69 -4.58 -4.35
CA ARG A 85 0.78 -4.67 -4.33
C ARG A 85 1.29 -5.48 -3.16
N THR A 86 0.72 -5.28 -1.98
CA THR A 86 1.09 -6.02 -0.78
C THR A 86 0.75 -7.50 -0.93
N ALA A 87 -0.42 -7.85 -1.47
CA ALA A 87 -0.79 -9.22 -1.78
C ALA A 87 0.17 -9.87 -2.79
N GLY A 88 0.53 -9.17 -3.86
CA GLY A 88 1.51 -9.63 -4.84
C GLY A 88 2.88 -9.92 -4.22
N ASN A 89 3.37 -9.05 -3.33
CA ASN A 89 4.63 -9.26 -2.62
C ASN A 89 4.58 -10.44 -1.64
N ASP A 90 3.46 -10.63 -0.95
CA ASP A 90 3.27 -11.74 -0.02
C ASP A 90 3.23 -13.09 -0.77
N LEU A 91 2.58 -13.13 -1.95
CA LEU A 91 2.56 -14.30 -2.83
C LEU A 91 3.93 -14.55 -3.47
N LEU A 92 4.63 -13.50 -3.90
CA LEU A 92 5.99 -13.60 -4.43
C LEU A 92 6.94 -14.25 -3.42
N ASP A 93 6.86 -13.90 -2.14
CA ASP A 93 7.70 -14.52 -1.11
C ASP A 93 7.41 -16.00 -0.93
N PHE A 94 6.12 -16.38 -1.00
CA PHE A 94 5.70 -17.77 -0.96
C PHE A 94 6.16 -18.55 -2.20
N LEU A 95 6.07 -17.95 -3.39
CA LEU A 95 6.61 -18.55 -4.62
C LEU A 95 8.11 -18.78 -4.53
N ARG A 96 8.87 -17.78 -4.08
CA ARG A 96 10.31 -17.91 -3.83
C ARG A 96 10.63 -19.05 -2.88
N PHE A 97 9.87 -19.17 -1.80
CA PHE A 97 10.02 -20.28 -0.86
C PHE A 97 9.75 -21.64 -1.53
N MET A 98 8.68 -21.75 -2.32
CA MET A 98 8.31 -23.00 -3.00
C MET A 98 9.39 -23.41 -4.02
N GLU A 99 9.81 -22.50 -4.90
CA GLU A 99 10.82 -22.80 -5.92
C GLU A 99 12.18 -23.13 -5.30
N ALA A 100 12.62 -22.39 -4.26
CA ALA A 100 13.87 -22.67 -3.57
C ALA A 100 13.90 -24.04 -2.87
N ASN A 101 12.74 -24.57 -2.51
CA ASN A 101 12.60 -25.88 -1.86
C ASN A 101 12.12 -26.98 -2.82
N ASN A 102 11.99 -26.66 -4.12
CA ASN A 102 11.41 -27.53 -5.14
C ASN A 102 10.04 -28.14 -4.73
N LEU A 103 9.16 -27.29 -4.18
CA LEU A 103 7.84 -27.68 -3.69
C LEU A 103 6.74 -27.24 -4.65
N ASN A 104 5.73 -28.11 -4.78
CA ASN A 104 4.46 -27.75 -5.40
C ASN A 104 3.51 -27.15 -4.35
N MET A 105 2.68 -26.18 -4.76
CA MET A 105 1.62 -25.62 -3.91
C MET A 105 0.59 -26.66 -3.43
N LEU A 106 0.46 -27.78 -4.14
CA LEU A 106 -0.40 -28.92 -3.79
C LEU A 106 0.36 -30.02 -3.03
N HIS A 107 1.60 -29.77 -2.60
CA HIS A 107 2.33 -30.69 -1.73
C HIS A 107 1.70 -30.72 -0.33
N LEU A 108 0.67 -31.53 -0.16
CA LEU A 108 -0.19 -31.62 1.01
C LEU A 108 -0.25 -33.07 1.54
N PRO A 109 0.87 -33.64 2.05
CA PRO A 109 0.87 -34.98 2.63
C PRO A 109 0.03 -35.08 3.90
N ILE A 110 -0.24 -36.33 4.32
CA ILE A 110 -0.99 -36.65 5.54
C ILE A 110 -0.37 -35.94 6.76
N LYS A 111 0.96 -35.98 6.89
CA LYS A 111 1.69 -35.32 7.97
C LYS A 111 1.65 -33.80 7.79
N LYS A 112 0.86 -33.12 8.63
CA LYS A 112 0.68 -31.65 8.61
C LYS A 112 1.97 -30.86 8.51
N ALA A 113 2.99 -31.21 9.32
CA ALA A 113 4.27 -30.49 9.36
C ALA A 113 5.03 -30.48 8.01
N GLN A 114 4.76 -31.44 7.13
CA GLN A 114 5.41 -31.54 5.81
C GLN A 114 4.64 -30.79 4.72
N ARG A 115 3.39 -30.37 4.97
CA ARG A 115 2.60 -29.59 4.02
C ARG A 115 3.30 -28.27 3.71
N VAL A 116 3.24 -27.86 2.44
CA VAL A 116 3.92 -26.64 1.95
C VAL A 116 3.60 -25.40 2.80
N THR A 117 2.37 -25.28 3.29
CA THR A 117 1.91 -24.17 4.15
C THR A 117 2.56 -24.17 5.54
N PHE A 118 2.73 -25.34 6.16
CA PHE A 118 3.39 -25.49 7.46
C PHE A 118 4.90 -25.32 7.34
N ARG A 119 5.51 -25.84 6.26
CA ARG A 119 6.92 -25.62 5.98
C ARG A 119 7.23 -24.14 5.74
N TYR A 120 6.38 -23.43 4.99
CA TYR A 120 6.52 -21.99 4.80
C TYR A 120 6.40 -21.21 6.12
N ARG A 121 5.43 -21.58 6.97
CA ARG A 121 5.30 -21.01 8.31
C ARG A 121 6.56 -21.20 9.16
N HIS A 122 7.16 -22.39 9.11
CA HIS A 122 8.39 -22.69 9.82
C HIS A 122 9.55 -21.83 9.28
N ASP A 123 9.75 -21.78 7.96
CA ASP A 123 10.76 -20.96 7.32
C ASP A 123 10.65 -19.47 7.70
N LEU A 124 9.45 -18.89 7.70
CA LEU A 124 9.27 -17.50 8.13
C LEU A 124 9.64 -17.26 9.61
N LEU A 125 9.41 -18.24 10.48
CA LEU A 125 9.76 -18.15 11.90
C LEU A 125 11.26 -18.30 12.13
N GLU A 126 11.95 -19.15 11.35
CA GLU A 126 13.42 -19.24 11.39
C GLU A 126 14.06 -17.94 10.89
N ARG A 127 13.54 -17.36 9.79
CA ARG A 127 13.93 -16.03 9.32
C ARG A 127 13.70 -14.94 10.38
N GLU A 128 12.72 -15.08 11.27
CA GLU A 128 12.53 -14.17 12.42
C GLU A 128 13.66 -14.29 13.45
N LYS A 129 14.12 -15.52 13.72
CA LYS A 129 15.11 -15.84 14.76
C LYS A 129 16.53 -15.47 14.33
N GLU A 130 16.98 -15.96 13.18
CA GLU A 130 18.31 -15.66 12.60
C GLU A 130 18.53 -14.15 12.52
N PHE A 131 17.46 -13.46 12.18
CA PHE A 131 17.45 -12.02 12.05
C PHE A 131 17.71 -11.31 13.41
N LYS A 132 17.03 -11.71 14.50
CA LYS A 132 17.23 -11.12 15.84
C LYS A 132 18.67 -11.24 16.35
N LEU A 133 19.41 -12.25 15.90
CA LEU A 133 20.80 -12.48 16.28
C LEU A 133 21.77 -11.53 15.56
N ASN A 134 21.43 -11.06 14.36
CA ASN A 134 22.32 -10.30 13.47
C ASN A 134 22.04 -8.78 13.44
N GLY A 135 21.24 -8.24 14.37
CA GLY A 135 21.19 -6.80 14.68
C GLY A 135 20.44 -5.83 13.72
N HIS A 136 20.04 -6.23 12.51
CA HIS A 136 19.26 -5.36 11.60
C HIS A 136 17.73 -5.44 11.81
N LYS A 137 16.81 -5.37 10.84
CA LYS A 137 15.41 -5.88 11.02
C LYS A 137 14.84 -6.31 9.68
N LYS A 138 15.05 -7.56 9.25
CA LYS A 138 14.59 -8.03 7.92
C LYS A 138 13.11 -8.38 7.87
N ILE A 139 12.54 -9.02 8.90
CA ILE A 139 11.10 -9.31 8.91
C ILE A 139 10.51 -9.22 10.31
N GLY A 140 9.44 -8.42 10.46
CA GLY A 140 8.72 -8.29 11.72
C GLY A 140 7.65 -9.36 11.87
N ARG A 141 7.34 -9.75 13.12
CA ARG A 141 6.28 -10.73 13.40
C ARG A 141 4.90 -10.36 12.82
N ASN A 142 4.59 -9.07 12.71
CA ASN A 142 3.38 -8.59 12.02
C ASN A 142 3.40 -8.94 10.53
N THR A 143 4.54 -8.78 9.86
CA THR A 143 4.73 -9.15 8.46
C THR A 143 4.60 -10.65 8.26
N ILE A 144 5.15 -11.47 9.17
CA ILE A 144 4.98 -12.93 9.15
C ILE A 144 3.50 -13.28 9.28
N SER A 145 2.80 -12.72 10.27
CA SER A 145 1.37 -12.96 10.45
C SER A 145 0.56 -12.53 9.23
N GLN A 146 0.91 -11.41 8.60
CA GLN A 146 0.25 -10.92 7.39
C GLN A 146 0.44 -11.90 6.23
N ARG A 147 1.67 -12.35 5.97
CA ARG A 147 1.99 -13.33 4.92
C ARG A 147 1.24 -14.64 5.13
N ILE A 148 1.22 -15.16 6.36
CA ILE A 148 0.48 -16.38 6.66
C ILE A 148 -1.01 -16.22 6.41
N ASN A 149 -1.61 -15.11 6.88
CA ASN A 149 -3.02 -14.85 6.62
C ASN A 149 -3.30 -14.72 5.12
N ARG A 150 -2.40 -14.06 4.36
CA ARG A 150 -2.51 -13.97 2.91
C ARG A 150 -2.53 -15.34 2.24
N ILE A 151 -1.64 -16.26 2.65
CA ILE A 151 -1.60 -17.61 2.10
C ILE A 151 -2.86 -18.39 2.45
N VAL A 152 -3.38 -18.28 3.67
CA VAL A 152 -4.66 -18.88 4.05
C VAL A 152 -5.78 -18.36 3.15
N ASP A 153 -5.92 -17.03 3.02
CA ASP A 153 -6.96 -16.42 2.20
C ASP A 153 -6.82 -16.79 0.70
N PHE A 154 -5.58 -16.96 0.22
CA PHE A 154 -5.29 -17.39 -1.15
C PHE A 154 -5.74 -18.84 -1.41
N TYR A 155 -5.40 -19.78 -0.54
CA TYR A 155 -5.86 -21.17 -0.66
C TYR A 155 -7.37 -21.28 -0.48
N GLU A 156 -7.96 -20.50 0.42
CA GLU A 156 -9.41 -20.45 0.60
C GLU A 156 -10.11 -20.02 -0.69
N PHE A 157 -9.65 -18.91 -1.29
CA PHE A 157 -10.13 -18.46 -2.59
C PHE A 157 -10.05 -19.56 -3.65
N CYS A 158 -8.91 -20.26 -3.74
CA CYS A 158 -8.74 -21.32 -4.73
C CYS A 158 -9.69 -22.50 -4.49
N ILE A 159 -9.97 -22.85 -3.23
CA ILE A 159 -10.89 -23.93 -2.87
C ILE A 159 -12.35 -23.51 -3.13
N GLU A 160 -12.75 -22.31 -2.70
CA GLU A 160 -14.11 -21.78 -2.86
C GLU A 160 -14.48 -21.60 -4.33
N ASN A 161 -13.53 -21.18 -5.17
CA ASN A 161 -13.72 -20.98 -6.61
C ASN A 161 -13.38 -22.22 -7.45
N LYS A 162 -13.16 -23.38 -6.81
CA LYS A 162 -12.87 -24.66 -7.49
C LYS A 162 -11.71 -24.59 -8.49
N ILE A 163 -10.70 -23.77 -8.18
CA ILE A 163 -9.48 -23.64 -8.99
C ILE A 163 -8.66 -24.94 -8.95
N PHE A 164 -8.77 -25.69 -7.86
CA PHE A 164 -8.26 -27.06 -7.78
C PHE A 164 -9.41 -28.04 -7.91
N THR A 165 -9.16 -29.13 -8.60
CA THR A 165 -10.04 -30.29 -8.61
C THR A 165 -9.98 -31.01 -7.25
N PHE A 166 -11.02 -31.78 -6.92
CA PHE A 166 -11.04 -32.56 -5.68
C PHE A 166 -9.89 -33.58 -5.64
N THR A 167 -9.50 -34.12 -6.80
CA THR A 167 -8.40 -35.10 -6.93
C THR A 167 -7.02 -34.45 -6.79
N GLU A 168 -6.88 -33.15 -7.04
CA GLU A 168 -5.63 -32.40 -6.82
C GLU A 168 -5.39 -32.06 -5.34
N LEU A 169 -6.43 -32.08 -4.50
CA LEU A 169 -6.36 -31.75 -3.08
C LEU A 169 -6.33 -33.01 -2.21
N ASP A 170 -5.19 -33.71 -2.19
CA ASP A 170 -4.98 -34.90 -1.35
C ASP A 170 -5.38 -34.67 0.12
N ASN A 171 -5.04 -33.49 0.66
CA ASN A 171 -5.38 -33.08 2.02
C ASN A 171 -5.66 -31.58 2.09
N ARG A 172 -6.25 -31.12 3.21
CA ARG A 172 -6.46 -29.69 3.45
C ARG A 172 -5.12 -28.94 3.71
N PRO A 173 -4.90 -27.76 3.11
CA PRO A 173 -3.69 -26.97 3.33
C PRO A 173 -3.59 -26.38 4.74
N TYR A 174 -4.71 -26.20 5.43
CA TYR A 174 -4.81 -25.72 6.81
C TYR A 174 -6.14 -26.18 7.43
N THR A 175 -6.33 -25.94 8.72
CA THR A 175 -7.60 -26.11 9.44
C THR A 175 -8.11 -24.77 9.92
N LEU A 176 -9.36 -24.42 9.59
CA LEU A 176 -10.02 -23.22 10.08
C LEU A 176 -10.42 -23.38 11.55
N LEU A 177 -10.19 -22.32 12.32
CA LEU A 177 -10.52 -22.24 13.74
C LEU A 177 -11.39 -21.00 13.99
N LYS A 178 -12.35 -21.10 14.93
CA LYS A 178 -13.13 -19.94 15.40
C LYS A 178 -12.52 -19.45 16.71
N LYS A 179 -12.08 -18.19 16.76
CA LYS A 179 -11.56 -17.55 17.96
C LYS A 179 -12.52 -16.47 18.44
N ARG A 180 -12.73 -16.37 19.75
CA ARG A 180 -13.48 -15.27 20.36
C ARG A 180 -12.49 -14.19 20.78
N ILE A 181 -12.71 -12.97 20.34
CA ILE A 181 -11.99 -11.79 20.81
C ILE A 181 -12.95 -10.91 21.60
N TYR A 182 -12.44 -10.33 22.67
CA TYR A 182 -13.13 -9.38 23.50
C TYR A 182 -12.46 -8.01 23.29
N PHE A 183 -13.25 -6.96 23.19
CA PHE A 183 -12.78 -5.59 23.05
C PHE A 183 -13.78 -4.64 23.68
N GLU A 184 -13.31 -3.51 24.19
CA GLU A 184 -14.18 -2.45 24.69
C GLU A 184 -14.65 -1.58 23.52
N ASP A 185 -15.93 -1.22 23.52
CA ASP A 185 -16.46 -0.22 22.59
C ASP A 185 -16.19 1.22 23.06
N GLU A 186 -16.59 2.19 22.26
CA GLU A 186 -16.41 3.62 22.55
C GLU A 186 -17.12 4.08 23.83
N LYS A 187 -18.05 3.28 24.35
CA LYS A 187 -18.79 3.53 25.59
C LYS A 187 -18.27 2.71 26.77
N GLY A 188 -17.18 1.95 26.59
CA GLY A 188 -16.53 1.14 27.62
C GLY A 188 -17.18 -0.23 27.85
N PHE A 189 -18.14 -0.66 27.05
CA PHE A 189 -18.74 -1.99 27.20
C PHE A 189 -17.86 -3.06 26.55
N THR A 190 -17.69 -4.19 27.24
CA THR A 190 -16.98 -5.35 26.68
C THR A 190 -17.85 -6.01 25.61
N GLN A 191 -17.44 -5.86 24.37
CA GLN A 191 -18.02 -6.51 23.21
C GLN A 191 -17.27 -7.80 22.87
N LYS A 192 -18.01 -8.76 22.31
CA LYS A 192 -17.48 -10.05 21.86
C LYS A 192 -17.61 -10.15 20.34
N LYS A 193 -16.50 -10.43 19.66
CA LYS A 193 -16.48 -10.76 18.23
C LYS A 193 -15.91 -12.15 18.01
N VAL A 194 -16.63 -12.96 17.25
CA VAL A 194 -16.08 -14.22 16.74
C VAL A 194 -15.28 -13.90 15.48
N VAL A 195 -14.01 -14.26 15.47
CA VAL A 195 -13.11 -14.07 14.32
C VAL A 195 -12.65 -15.43 13.79
N ARG A 196 -12.53 -15.51 12.47
CA ARG A 196 -11.91 -16.64 11.80
C ARG A 196 -10.40 -16.63 12.05
N SER A 197 -9.83 -17.80 12.28
CA SER A 197 -8.39 -18.04 12.39
C SER A 197 -8.04 -19.38 11.73
N SER A 198 -6.77 -19.77 11.77
CA SER A 198 -6.30 -21.05 11.25
C SER A 198 -5.26 -21.64 12.18
N ASP A 199 -4.99 -22.94 12.05
CA ASP A 199 -3.89 -23.63 12.73
C ASP A 199 -2.49 -23.17 12.27
N LEU A 200 -2.41 -22.37 11.20
CA LEU A 200 -1.19 -21.68 10.78
C LEU A 200 -0.96 -20.34 11.50
N SER A 201 -1.96 -19.82 12.21
CA SER A 201 -1.92 -18.49 12.83
C SER A 201 -0.65 -18.26 13.66
N ILE A 202 -0.10 -17.05 13.56
CA ILE A 202 1.07 -16.62 14.30
C ILE A 202 0.59 -15.92 15.59
N PRO A 203 0.93 -16.46 16.77
CA PRO A 203 0.57 -15.80 18.03
C PRO A 203 1.18 -14.40 18.08
N ARG A 204 0.33 -13.41 18.41
CA ARG A 204 0.78 -12.04 18.65
C ARG A 204 1.71 -12.04 19.86
N ALA A 205 2.80 -11.30 19.76
CA ALA A 205 3.59 -10.97 20.94
C ALA A 205 2.72 -10.14 21.91
N PRO A 206 2.93 -10.26 23.23
CA PRO A 206 2.29 -9.38 24.21
C PRO A 206 2.50 -7.92 23.80
N ARG A 207 1.47 -7.08 23.95
CA ARG A 207 1.65 -5.63 23.80
C ARG A 207 2.62 -5.21 24.90
N ALA A 208 3.79 -4.70 24.51
CA ALA A 208 4.69 -4.09 25.47
C ALA A 208 3.96 -2.93 26.17
N ILE A 209 4.18 -2.80 27.48
CA ILE A 209 3.64 -1.71 28.29
C ILE A 209 4.02 -0.38 27.61
N GLN A 210 3.01 0.47 27.38
CA GLN A 210 3.24 1.82 26.88
C GLN A 210 3.85 2.63 28.02
N THR A 211 5.07 3.14 27.83
CA THR A 211 5.68 4.11 28.75
C THR A 211 5.26 5.51 28.34
N SER A 212 5.13 6.45 29.29
CA SER A 212 4.70 7.84 29.05
C SER A 212 5.42 8.53 27.89
N ASP A 213 6.70 8.20 27.69
CA ASP A 213 7.59 8.92 26.78
C ASP A 213 7.64 8.30 25.37
N SER A 214 6.86 7.23 25.10
CA SER A 214 6.86 6.64 23.77
C SER A 214 5.58 5.93 23.37
N ILE A 215 5.14 6.18 22.15
CA ILE A 215 4.05 5.44 21.51
C ILE A 215 4.68 4.35 20.65
N LYS A 216 4.28 3.09 20.87
CA LYS A 216 4.67 1.96 20.02
C LYS A 216 3.65 1.74 18.90
N ASP A 217 3.70 2.55 17.83
CA ASP A 217 2.97 2.31 16.57
C ASP A 217 3.89 1.57 15.58
N GLY A 218 4.26 0.32 15.89
CA GLY A 218 5.17 -0.50 15.09
C GLY A 218 6.66 -0.17 15.22
N ARG A 219 7.01 1.08 15.57
CA ARG A 219 8.33 1.55 16.06
C ARG A 219 8.14 2.34 17.36
N LYS A 220 9.19 2.50 18.17
CA LYS A 220 9.16 3.39 19.35
C LYS A 220 9.22 4.82 18.81
N LEU A 221 8.08 5.49 18.72
CA LEU A 221 8.01 6.90 18.35
C LEU A 221 8.03 7.71 19.64
N HIS A 222 8.92 8.69 19.70
CA HIS A 222 8.90 9.73 20.73
C HIS A 222 8.72 11.09 20.04
N PRO A 223 8.09 12.07 20.70
CA PRO A 223 8.13 13.45 20.26
C PRO A 223 9.58 13.95 20.19
N LEU A 224 9.89 14.76 19.18
CA LEU A 224 11.19 15.43 19.12
C LEU A 224 11.32 16.41 20.29
N THR A 225 12.46 16.38 20.95
CA THR A 225 12.86 17.39 21.96
C THR A 225 13.03 18.76 21.31
N GLU A 226 13.04 19.83 22.10
CA GLU A 226 13.21 21.19 21.58
C GLU A 226 14.55 21.36 20.83
N GLN A 227 15.62 20.72 21.32
CA GLN A 227 16.92 20.72 20.66
C GLN A 227 16.84 20.01 19.30
N GLU A 228 16.23 18.82 19.25
CA GLU A 228 16.05 18.07 18.00
C GLU A 228 15.17 18.84 16.99
N GLN A 229 14.11 19.49 17.46
CA GLN A 229 13.26 20.33 16.61
C GLN A 229 14.04 21.52 16.06
N SER A 230 14.86 22.17 16.89
CA SER A 230 15.69 23.31 16.46
C SER A 230 16.69 22.90 15.37
N ILE A 231 17.35 21.76 15.55
CA ILE A 231 18.25 21.17 14.54
C ILE A 231 17.47 20.82 13.27
N PHE A 232 16.33 20.14 13.41
CA PHE A 232 15.50 19.76 12.26
C PHE A 232 15.05 20.99 11.45
N ILE A 233 14.59 22.04 12.13
CA ILE A 233 14.15 23.29 11.49
C ILE A 233 15.32 24.02 10.82
N SER A 234 16.53 24.02 11.39
CA SER A 234 17.69 24.67 10.77
C SER A 234 18.08 24.00 9.45
N TYR A 235 18.13 22.66 9.42
CA TYR A 235 18.33 21.90 8.18
C TYR A 235 17.20 22.11 7.18
N LEU A 236 15.95 22.19 7.65
CA LEU A 236 14.81 22.42 6.79
C LEU A 236 14.87 23.80 6.12
N LYS A 237 15.26 24.84 6.86
CA LYS A 237 15.48 26.20 6.34
C LYS A 237 16.60 26.26 5.30
N ALA A 238 17.66 25.49 5.48
CA ALA A 238 18.78 25.42 4.53
C ALA A 238 18.46 24.61 3.26
N SER A 239 17.37 23.84 3.23
CA SER A 239 16.97 23.05 2.07
C SER A 239 16.37 23.92 0.97
N ASN A 240 16.82 23.78 -0.28
CA ASN A 240 16.25 24.49 -1.43
C ASN A 240 14.93 23.90 -1.95
N ASN A 241 14.33 22.93 -1.25
CA ASN A 241 13.10 22.26 -1.67
C ASN A 241 11.90 22.77 -0.87
N ARG A 242 11.19 23.76 -1.41
CA ARG A 242 10.03 24.38 -0.74
C ARG A 242 8.91 23.39 -0.42
N VAL A 243 8.67 22.42 -1.29
CA VAL A 243 7.68 21.36 -1.06
C VAL A 243 8.05 20.50 0.14
N LEU A 244 9.31 20.06 0.22
CA LEU A 244 9.80 19.30 1.35
C LEU A 244 9.68 20.10 2.66
N GLN A 245 10.08 21.38 2.63
CA GLN A 245 9.92 22.27 3.78
C GLN A 245 8.50 22.30 4.31
N LEU A 246 7.52 22.55 3.44
CA LEU A 246 6.13 22.68 3.84
C LEU A 246 5.52 21.36 4.33
N ILE A 247 5.82 20.23 3.66
CA ILE A 247 5.38 18.91 4.11
C ILE A 247 5.91 18.61 5.53
N CYS A 248 7.19 18.86 5.77
CA CYS A 248 7.82 18.64 7.07
C CYS A 248 7.28 19.58 8.15
N LEU A 249 7.05 20.86 7.83
CA LEU A 249 6.45 21.80 8.78
C LEU A 249 5.05 21.36 9.18
N ILE A 250 4.19 20.96 8.24
CA ILE A 250 2.86 20.44 8.56
C ILE A 250 2.97 19.20 9.46
N ALA A 251 3.85 18.25 9.12
CA ALA A 251 4.03 17.05 9.93
C ALA A 251 4.45 17.38 11.36
N LEU A 252 5.38 18.32 11.53
CA LEU A 252 5.89 18.75 12.83
C LEU A 252 4.81 19.45 13.67
N THR A 253 4.07 20.40 13.09
CA THR A 253 3.15 21.25 13.87
C THR A 253 1.77 20.65 14.05
N THR A 254 1.35 19.73 13.18
CA THR A 254 -0.01 19.15 13.20
C THR A 254 -0.03 17.67 13.59
N GLY A 255 1.11 16.97 13.52
CA GLY A 255 1.17 15.52 13.70
C GLY A 255 0.43 14.73 12.60
N ALA A 256 0.02 15.38 11.51
CA ALA A 256 -0.71 14.73 10.44
C ALA A 256 0.13 13.66 9.73
N ARG A 257 -0.51 12.56 9.33
CA ARG A 257 0.14 11.51 8.54
C ARG A 257 0.50 12.06 7.17
N ILE A 258 1.66 11.64 6.63
CA ILE A 258 2.14 12.06 5.31
C ILE A 258 1.10 11.89 4.19
N GLN A 259 0.28 10.83 4.26
CA GLN A 259 -0.85 10.63 3.33
C GLN A 259 -1.81 11.82 3.36
N SER A 260 -2.28 12.22 4.54
CA SER A 260 -3.20 13.35 4.71
C SER A 260 -2.59 14.64 4.21
N ILE A 261 -1.33 14.89 4.56
CA ILE A 261 -0.59 16.08 4.10
C ILE A 261 -0.51 16.10 2.57
N CYS A 262 -0.13 14.98 1.94
CA CYS A 262 0.06 14.90 0.50
C CYS A 262 -1.24 14.83 -0.30
N THR A 263 -2.40 14.64 0.36
CA THR A 263 -3.72 14.70 -0.27
C THR A 263 -4.48 16.00 -0.03
N LEU A 264 -3.86 16.99 0.64
CA LEU A 264 -4.42 18.34 0.78
C LEU A 264 -4.70 18.97 -0.59
N ARG A 265 -5.86 19.62 -0.74
CA ARG A 265 -6.25 20.32 -1.97
C ARG A 265 -6.10 21.83 -1.84
N VAL A 266 -5.96 22.50 -2.98
CA VAL A 266 -5.92 23.97 -3.06
C VAL A 266 -7.18 24.59 -2.48
N ASN A 267 -8.35 24.01 -2.79
CA ASN A 267 -9.63 24.46 -2.23
C ASN A 267 -9.66 24.39 -0.70
N ASP A 268 -9.04 23.36 -0.11
CA ASP A 268 -8.97 23.18 1.35
C ASP A 268 -8.20 24.32 2.01
N ILE A 269 -7.06 24.73 1.43
CA ILE A 269 -6.27 25.87 1.90
C ILE A 269 -7.08 27.16 1.77
N LYS A 270 -7.70 27.40 0.61
CA LYS A 270 -8.51 28.61 0.36
C LYS A 270 -9.70 28.72 1.31
N ASN A 271 -10.39 27.61 1.57
CA ASN A 271 -11.50 27.56 2.51
C ASN A 271 -11.04 27.83 3.95
N MET A 272 -9.90 27.26 4.37
CA MET A 272 -9.34 27.54 5.70
C MET A 272 -8.96 29.01 5.87
N MET A 273 -8.42 29.67 4.84
CA MET A 273 -8.07 31.10 4.89
C MET A 273 -9.27 31.99 5.23
N ILE A 274 -10.45 31.72 4.66
CA ILE A 274 -11.68 32.50 4.90
C ILE A 274 -12.51 32.01 6.11
N SER A 275 -12.23 30.81 6.62
CA SER A 275 -12.95 30.25 7.78
C SER A 275 -12.70 31.05 9.07
N LYS A 276 -13.50 30.85 10.13
CA LYS A 276 -13.25 31.53 11.42
C LYS A 276 -12.02 30.96 12.12
N LYS A 277 -11.27 31.82 12.83
CA LYS A 277 -10.21 31.36 13.73
C LYS A 277 -10.82 30.61 14.92
N VAL A 278 -10.10 29.61 15.40
CA VAL A 278 -10.40 28.80 16.57
C VAL A 278 -9.18 28.89 17.49
N LYS A 279 -9.38 28.96 18.80
CA LYS A 279 -8.28 29.09 19.79
C LYS A 279 -7.29 30.22 19.44
N GLY A 280 -7.81 31.38 19.03
CA GLY A 280 -7.02 32.59 18.73
C GLY A 280 -6.31 32.56 17.37
N SER A 281 -5.43 31.59 17.14
CA SER A 281 -4.49 31.57 16.00
C SER A 281 -4.55 30.31 15.13
N PHE A 282 -5.56 29.45 15.32
CA PHE A 282 -5.70 28.22 14.54
C PHE A 282 -6.90 28.27 13.60
N LYS A 283 -6.82 27.53 12.48
CA LYS A 283 -7.97 27.11 11.68
C LYS A 283 -8.08 25.59 11.76
N LYS A 284 -9.25 25.06 11.46
CA LYS A 284 -9.52 23.63 11.49
C LYS A 284 -9.99 23.13 10.13
N ILE A 285 -9.70 21.88 9.84
CA ILE A 285 -10.22 21.15 8.69
C ILE A 285 -10.62 19.74 9.08
N GLU A 286 -11.76 19.29 8.59
CA GLU A 286 -12.23 17.91 8.72
C GLU A 286 -11.62 17.05 7.60
N ILE A 287 -11.18 15.85 7.95
CA ILE A 287 -10.59 14.91 7.00
C ILE A 287 -11.13 13.49 7.21
N GLY A 288 -11.07 12.65 6.18
CA GLY A 288 -11.69 11.33 6.18
C GLY A 288 -13.22 11.36 6.25
N GLY A 289 -13.86 10.19 6.30
CA GLY A 289 -15.31 10.07 6.24
C GLY A 289 -15.92 10.54 4.92
N GLY A 290 -15.21 10.34 3.80
CA GLY A 290 -15.65 10.78 2.46
C GLY A 290 -15.18 12.16 2.02
N GLU A 291 -14.45 12.88 2.86
CA GLU A 291 -13.81 14.16 2.50
C GLU A 291 -12.68 13.98 1.45
N SER A 292 -12.26 15.07 0.83
CA SER A 292 -11.21 15.11 -0.21
C SER A 292 -9.82 14.65 0.27
N ILE A 293 -9.54 14.82 1.57
CA ILE A 293 -8.26 14.55 2.21
C ILE A 293 -8.30 13.16 2.85
N ASP A 294 -7.38 12.30 2.41
CA ASP A 294 -7.33 10.92 2.85
C ASP A 294 -6.61 10.74 4.18
N ASN A 295 -7.00 9.69 4.88
CA ASN A 295 -6.23 9.14 5.98
C ASN A 295 -6.39 7.63 6.05
N LYS A 296 -5.70 7.03 7.03
CA LYS A 296 -5.74 5.60 7.25
C LYS A 296 -7.13 5.15 7.72
N ASN A 297 -7.72 4.24 6.96
CA ASN A 297 -9.05 3.66 7.18
C ASN A 297 -10.20 4.66 7.10
N ASP A 298 -10.00 5.81 6.44
CA ASP A 298 -11.03 6.82 6.26
C ASP A 298 -11.69 7.31 7.56
N LYS A 299 -10.91 7.37 8.63
CA LYS A 299 -11.42 7.80 9.94
C LYS A 299 -11.70 9.29 9.90
N LYS A 300 -12.91 9.71 10.26
CA LYS A 300 -13.25 11.13 10.36
C LYS A 300 -12.54 11.76 11.58
N TYR A 301 -11.73 12.79 11.36
CA TYR A 301 -11.16 13.62 12.45
C TYR A 301 -10.75 15.01 11.96
N ILE A 302 -10.40 15.89 12.91
CA ILE A 302 -10.05 17.29 12.65
C ILE A 302 -8.53 17.49 12.77
N ILE A 303 -7.96 18.25 11.83
CA ILE A 303 -6.59 18.77 11.93
C ILE A 303 -6.65 20.28 12.17
N PHE A 304 -5.76 20.79 13.03
CA PHE A 304 -5.60 22.21 13.30
C PHE A 304 -4.33 22.74 12.64
N PHE A 305 -4.43 23.88 11.98
CA PHE A 305 -3.31 24.58 11.35
C PHE A 305 -3.16 25.97 11.97
N HIS A 306 -1.92 26.35 12.31
CA HIS A 306 -1.62 27.73 12.70
C HIS A 306 -1.79 28.67 11.49
N THR A 307 -2.24 29.91 11.71
CA THR A 307 -2.49 30.85 10.62
C THR A 307 -1.25 31.16 9.79
N GLU A 308 -0.08 31.27 10.43
CA GLU A 308 1.19 31.51 9.73
C GLU A 308 1.54 30.37 8.75
N LEU A 309 1.32 29.11 9.15
CA LEU A 309 1.54 27.97 8.27
C LEU A 309 0.56 27.99 7.08
N LEU A 310 -0.69 28.40 7.30
CA LEU A 310 -1.66 28.54 6.22
C LEU A 310 -1.30 29.65 5.24
N GLU A 311 -0.77 30.77 5.73
CA GLU A 311 -0.25 31.84 4.87
C GLU A 311 0.93 31.36 4.03
N MET A 312 1.87 30.61 4.63
CA MET A 312 2.97 29.99 3.89
C MET A 312 2.49 29.04 2.80
N LEU A 313 1.46 28.24 3.09
CA LEU A 313 0.84 27.33 2.12
C LEU A 313 0.11 28.09 1.02
N ASN A 314 -0.64 29.14 1.39
CA ASN A 314 -1.34 30.00 0.46
C ASN A 314 -0.36 30.70 -0.49
N ASN A 315 0.78 31.19 0.01
CA ASN A 315 1.81 31.80 -0.83
C ASN A 315 2.40 30.78 -1.81
N TYR A 316 2.65 29.55 -1.34
CA TYR A 316 3.17 28.49 -2.20
C TYR A 316 2.19 28.07 -3.31
N ILE A 317 0.90 27.86 -3.03
CA ILE A 317 -0.08 27.50 -4.08
C ILE A 317 -0.31 28.63 -5.11
N ASN A 318 0.13 29.86 -4.82
CA ASN A 318 0.07 30.99 -5.76
C ASN A 318 1.42 31.28 -6.44
N SER A 319 2.48 30.52 -6.10
CA SER A 319 3.81 30.67 -6.69
C SER A 319 3.89 30.11 -8.11
N GLU A 320 4.87 30.57 -8.88
CA GLU A 320 5.11 30.08 -10.24
C GLU A 320 5.48 28.59 -10.25
N GLU A 321 6.32 28.15 -9.29
CA GLU A 321 6.72 26.76 -9.11
C GLU A 321 5.50 25.81 -8.98
N TRP A 322 4.49 26.20 -8.21
CA TRP A 322 3.27 25.39 -8.08
C TRP A 322 2.45 25.41 -9.36
N LYS A 323 2.30 26.59 -10.00
CA LYS A 323 1.52 26.73 -11.24
C LYS A 323 2.09 25.86 -12.35
N GLU A 324 3.40 25.91 -12.57
CA GLU A 324 4.09 25.06 -13.56
C GLU A 324 3.77 23.58 -13.36
N ARG A 325 3.90 23.07 -12.12
CA ARG A 325 3.57 21.67 -11.79
C ARG A 325 2.09 21.36 -11.99
N SER A 326 1.21 22.30 -11.67
CA SER A 326 -0.24 22.12 -11.78
C SER A 326 -0.70 21.92 -13.23
N THR A 327 0.01 22.48 -14.21
CA THR A 327 -0.33 22.33 -15.64
C THR A 327 -0.26 20.88 -16.14
N GLN A 328 0.67 20.10 -15.57
CA GLN A 328 0.91 18.69 -15.91
C GLN A 328 0.06 17.72 -15.08
N SER A 329 -0.59 18.22 -14.03
CA SER A 329 -1.35 17.38 -13.11
C SER A 329 -2.71 16.94 -13.67
N TYR A 330 -3.27 15.89 -13.06
CA TYR A 330 -4.59 15.38 -13.40
C TYR A 330 -5.71 16.41 -13.18
N TYR A 331 -5.67 17.12 -12.05
CA TYR A 331 -6.64 18.16 -11.72
C TYR A 331 -6.10 19.53 -12.14
N LYS A 332 -6.64 20.14 -13.19
CA LYS A 332 -6.17 21.45 -13.67
C LYS A 332 -6.96 22.63 -13.08
N ASN A 333 -7.46 22.49 -11.86
CA ASN A 333 -8.35 23.46 -11.22
C ASN A 333 -8.13 23.53 -9.70
N LYS A 334 -9.03 24.22 -8.97
CA LYS A 334 -8.96 24.38 -7.50
C LYS A 334 -9.03 23.07 -6.70
N ASN A 335 -9.46 21.97 -7.30
CA ASN A 335 -9.47 20.66 -6.65
C ASN A 335 -8.08 19.98 -6.71
N ASN A 336 -7.09 20.62 -7.33
CA ASN A 336 -5.74 20.06 -7.42
C ASN A 336 -5.06 19.97 -6.05
N TYR A 337 -4.04 19.12 -5.98
CA TYR A 337 -3.23 18.94 -4.79
C TYR A 337 -2.38 20.18 -4.50
N VAL A 338 -2.17 20.43 -3.21
CA VAL A 338 -1.16 21.39 -2.75
C VAL A 338 0.22 20.91 -3.16
N PHE A 339 0.55 19.65 -2.89
CA PHE A 339 1.88 19.10 -3.14
C PHE A 339 1.93 18.22 -4.38
N LEU A 340 2.66 18.70 -5.38
CA LEU A 340 2.93 18.00 -6.64
C LEU A 340 4.43 17.79 -6.81
N THR A 341 4.78 16.68 -7.45
CA THR A 341 6.14 16.44 -7.94
C THR A 341 6.48 17.41 -9.07
N LYS A 342 7.77 17.45 -9.43
CA LYS A 342 8.27 18.21 -10.59
C LYS A 342 7.64 17.81 -11.93
N PHE A 343 7.00 16.63 -12.01
CA PHE A 343 6.27 16.16 -13.19
C PHE A 343 4.75 16.33 -13.08
N GLY A 344 4.26 17.09 -12.10
CA GLY A 344 2.82 17.31 -11.88
C GLY A 344 2.07 16.10 -11.29
N GLU A 345 2.75 15.02 -10.94
CA GLU A 345 2.14 13.88 -10.26
C GLU A 345 1.93 14.19 -8.77
N PRO A 346 0.82 13.74 -8.13
CA PRO A 346 0.68 13.82 -6.69
C PRO A 346 1.62 12.84 -5.97
N PHE A 347 2.14 13.23 -4.81
CA PHE A 347 2.93 12.31 -3.96
C PHE A 347 2.09 11.13 -3.45
N TYR A 348 0.79 11.36 -3.27
CA TYR A 348 -0.21 10.34 -2.95
C TYR A 348 -1.46 10.57 -3.80
N THR A 349 -1.83 9.59 -4.62
CA THR A 349 -3.12 9.61 -5.34
C THR A 349 -4.24 9.38 -4.34
N SER A 350 -5.14 10.35 -4.20
CA SER A 350 -6.26 10.22 -3.27
C SER A 350 -7.34 9.26 -3.80
N ARG A 351 -8.16 8.71 -2.89
CA ARG A 351 -9.31 7.88 -3.26
C ARG A 351 -10.28 8.59 -4.19
N LYS A 352 -10.51 9.89 -3.95
CA LYS A 352 -11.34 10.72 -4.83
C LYS A 352 -10.80 10.76 -6.26
N GLU A 353 -9.48 10.87 -6.45
CA GLU A 353 -8.91 10.81 -7.80
C GLU A 353 -9.05 9.44 -8.45
N LEU A 354 -8.86 8.37 -7.69
CA LEU A 354 -9.07 7.02 -8.21
C LEU A 354 -10.52 6.81 -8.66
N GLU A 355 -11.48 7.33 -7.90
CA GLU A 355 -12.89 7.35 -8.25
C GLU A 355 -13.18 8.22 -9.48
N ASP A 356 -12.66 9.45 -9.53
CA ASP A 356 -12.86 10.36 -10.67
C ASP A 356 -12.25 9.80 -11.96
N ARG A 357 -11.09 9.16 -11.88
CA ARG A 357 -10.45 8.49 -13.03
C ARG A 357 -11.26 7.30 -13.51
N LYS A 358 -11.92 6.60 -12.58
CA LYS A 358 -12.86 5.53 -12.91
C LYS A 358 -14.12 6.10 -13.55
N ASN A 359 -14.73 7.15 -13.01
CA ASN A 359 -15.98 7.72 -13.52
C ASN A 359 -15.83 8.57 -14.81
N ARG A 360 -14.64 8.64 -15.41
CA ARG A 360 -14.43 9.29 -16.73
C ARG A 360 -14.74 8.37 -17.91
N LEU A 361 -15.16 7.13 -17.63
CA LEU A 361 -15.86 6.23 -18.54
C LEU A 361 -17.27 6.76 -18.79
#